data_AF-A0A969BJE5-F1
#
_entry.id   AF-A0A969BJE5-F1
#
_cell.length_a   1.000
_cell.length_b   1.000
_cell.length_c   1.000
_cell.angle_alpha   90.00
_cell.angle_beta   90.00
_cell.angle_gamma   90.00
#
_symmetry.space_group_name_H-M   'P 1'
#
loop_
_entity.id
_entity.type
_entity.pdbx_description
1 polymer ?
#
loop_
_entity_poly.entity_id
_entity_poly.type
_entity_poly.pdbx_seq_one_letter_code
_entity_poly.pdbx_strand_id
1 'polypeptide(L)'
;PVVNAVQTKRLPYQAGREGCTVQQRAIMDLLMSLALPSPGHAPLFHDVSLKELAGLHYYNLAVDLINKQNYYDAFRALKKASFLYPDSERISDFLKITSALYEGRLSGTFVK
;
A
#
# COMPACT_ATOMS: atom_id res chain seq x y z
N PRO A 1 39.86 25.31 13.90
CA PRO A 1 39.62 23.86 14.08
C PRO A 1 38.91 23.58 15.41
N VAL A 2 37.58 23.47 15.40
CA VAL A 2 36.83 22.81 16.48
C VAL A 2 35.67 22.06 15.83
N VAL A 3 35.60 20.78 16.13
CA VAL A 3 34.76 19.77 15.52
C VAL A 3 33.48 19.60 16.36
N ASN A 4 32.36 19.41 15.66
CA ASN A 4 31.06 18.85 16.04
C ASN A 4 30.84 18.31 17.46
N ALA A 5 29.70 18.65 18.05
CA ALA A 5 28.79 17.70 18.70
C ALA A 5 27.40 18.33 18.92
N VAL A 6 26.47 18.16 17.98
CA VAL A 6 25.05 18.44 18.22
C VAL A 6 24.46 17.25 18.97
N GLN A 7 24.32 17.41 20.29
CA GLN A 7 23.58 16.50 21.16
C GLN A 7 22.09 16.49 20.79
N THR A 8 21.65 15.44 20.11
CA THR A 8 20.23 15.13 19.93
C THR A 8 19.68 14.54 21.23
N LYS A 9 18.90 15.35 21.95
CA LYS A 9 18.07 14.91 23.09
C LYS A 9 17.04 13.89 22.58
N ARG A 10 17.21 12.61 22.92
CA ARG A 10 16.16 11.60 22.79
C ARG A 10 15.08 11.87 23.84
N LEU A 11 13.85 12.08 23.40
CA LEU A 11 12.68 12.10 24.27
C LEU A 11 12.38 10.66 24.75
N PRO A 12 12.05 10.45 26.03
CA PRO A 12 11.66 9.14 26.53
C PRO A 12 10.24 8.79 26.07
N TYR A 13 10.11 7.66 25.39
CA TYR A 13 8.83 7.03 25.09
C TYR A 13 8.30 6.38 26.38
N GLN A 14 7.37 7.05 27.06
CA GLN A 14 6.49 6.41 28.03
C GLN A 14 5.05 6.55 27.57
N ALA A 15 4.46 5.43 27.17
CA ALA A 15 3.02 5.24 27.17
C ALA A 15 2.75 3.77 27.54
N GLY A 16 2.47 3.56 28.82
CA GLY A 16 1.90 2.31 29.30
C GLY A 16 0.48 2.11 28.76
N ARG A 17 0.11 0.84 28.61
CA ARG A 17 -1.24 0.30 28.85
C ARG A 17 -1.14 -1.23 28.81
N GLU A 18 -0.83 -1.79 29.98
CA GLU A 18 -1.10 -3.19 30.30
C GLU A 18 -2.62 -3.37 30.32
N GLY A 19 -3.18 -3.91 29.24
CA GLY A 19 -4.63 -4.09 29.16
C GLY A 19 -5.16 -4.35 27.76
N CYS A 20 -4.66 -5.40 27.07
CA CYS A 20 -5.41 -6.07 26.00
C CYS A 20 -4.80 -7.41 25.53
N THR A 21 -3.85 -8.01 26.24
CA THR A 21 -3.12 -9.16 25.66
C THR A 21 -3.88 -10.48 25.74
N VAL A 22 -4.81 -10.65 26.70
CA VAL A 22 -5.54 -11.92 26.88
C VAL A 22 -6.70 -12.05 25.90
N GLN A 23 -7.48 -10.99 25.65
CA GLN A 23 -8.54 -11.00 24.64
C GLN A 23 -7.98 -11.03 23.21
N GLN A 24 -6.87 -10.33 22.93
CA GLN A 24 -6.23 -10.39 21.62
C GLN A 24 -5.57 -11.75 21.35
N ARG A 25 -5.08 -12.45 22.39
CA ARG A 25 -4.67 -13.86 22.26
C ARG A 25 -5.84 -14.77 21.96
N ALA A 26 -6.97 -14.63 22.67
CA ALA A 26 -8.14 -15.44 22.41
C ALA A 26 -8.69 -15.25 20.99
N ILE A 27 -8.65 -14.03 20.45
CA ILE A 27 -9.04 -13.75 19.06
C ILE A 27 -8.04 -14.38 18.07
N MET A 28 -6.74 -14.32 18.36
CA MET A 28 -5.72 -14.96 17.53
C MET A 28 -5.80 -16.49 17.56
N ASP A 29 -6.04 -17.08 18.73
CA ASP A 29 -6.20 -18.53 18.90
C ASP A 29 -7.51 -19.02 18.24
N LEU A 30 -8.59 -18.22 18.29
CA LEU A 30 -9.83 -18.51 17.59
C LEU A 30 -9.64 -18.43 16.06
N LEU A 31 -8.90 -17.44 15.56
CA LEU A 31 -8.56 -17.31 14.14
C LEU A 31 -7.67 -18.47 13.65
N MET A 32 -6.71 -18.91 14.47
CA MET A 32 -5.85 -20.06 14.16
C MET A 32 -6.61 -21.39 14.26
N SER A 33 -7.62 -21.49 15.13
CA SER A 33 -8.48 -22.67 15.28
C SER A 33 -9.49 -22.84 14.14
N LEU A 34 -9.97 -21.75 13.53
CA LEU A 34 -10.92 -21.80 12.41
C LEU A 34 -10.23 -22.03 11.07
N ALA A 35 -8.92 -21.76 10.98
CA ALA A 35 -8.08 -22.16 9.88
C ALA A 35 -7.76 -23.65 10.00
N LEU A 36 -8.73 -24.53 9.72
CA LEU A 36 -8.43 -25.94 9.46
C LEU A 36 -7.66 -26.02 8.12
N PRO A 37 -6.37 -26.36 8.09
CA PRO A 37 -5.73 -26.70 6.83
C PRO A 37 -6.30 -28.06 6.42
N SER A 38 -7.15 -28.07 5.39
CA SER A 38 -7.46 -29.29 4.66
C SER A 38 -6.12 -29.92 4.23
N PRO A 39 -5.82 -31.18 4.63
CA PRO A 39 -4.56 -31.81 4.29
C PRO A 39 -4.58 -32.13 2.79
N GLY A 40 -4.07 -31.21 1.99
CA GLY A 40 -4.02 -31.35 0.53
C GLY A 40 -3.94 -30.03 -0.24
N HIS A 41 -4.21 -28.90 0.41
CA HIS A 41 -4.03 -27.58 -0.21
C HIS A 41 -3.06 -26.76 0.63
N ALA A 42 -1.76 -27.05 0.50
CA ALA A 42 -0.78 -26.03 0.82
C ALA A 42 -1.14 -24.80 -0.04
N PRO A 43 -1.41 -23.62 0.55
CA PRO A 43 -1.55 -22.42 -0.26
C PRO A 43 -0.28 -22.32 -1.10
N LEU A 44 -0.43 -22.40 -2.42
CA LEU A 44 0.60 -22.02 -3.38
C LEU A 44 0.83 -20.52 -3.18
N PHE A 45 1.59 -20.17 -2.14
CA PHE A 45 2.15 -18.84 -2.02
C PHE A 45 3.03 -18.68 -3.25
N HIS A 46 2.49 -18.00 -4.25
CA HIS A 46 3.31 -17.47 -5.32
C HIS A 46 4.30 -16.54 -4.63
N ASP A 47 5.58 -16.86 -4.76
CA ASP A 47 6.64 -16.06 -4.16
C ASP A 47 6.57 -14.64 -4.74
N VAL A 48 5.97 -13.73 -3.97
CA VAL A 48 5.91 -12.32 -4.34
C VAL A 48 7.30 -11.74 -4.12
N SER A 49 7.94 -11.34 -5.21
CA SER A 49 9.25 -10.69 -5.14
C SER A 49 9.15 -9.32 -4.49
N LEU A 50 10.27 -8.83 -3.94
CA LEU A 50 10.38 -7.45 -3.42
C LEU A 50 9.98 -6.39 -4.46
N LYS A 51 10.23 -6.68 -5.75
CA LYS A 51 9.86 -5.81 -6.87
C LYS A 51 8.34 -5.70 -7.00
N GLU A 52 7.63 -6.83 -6.95
CA GLU A 52 6.17 -6.87 -7.03
C GLU A 52 5.53 -6.24 -5.79
N LEU A 53 6.12 -6.45 -4.61
CA LEU A 53 5.68 -5.78 -3.39
C LEU A 53 5.78 -4.25 -3.49
N ALA A 54 6.86 -3.75 -4.09
CA ALA A 54 7.00 -2.32 -4.39
C ALA A 54 5.94 -1.85 -5.41
N GLY A 55 5.63 -2.67 -6.42
CA GLY A 55 4.54 -2.43 -7.37
C GLY A 55 3.18 -2.29 -6.68
N LEU A 56 2.86 -3.22 -5.76
CA LEU A 56 1.64 -3.19 -4.94
C LEU A 56 1.58 -1.94 -4.04
N HIS A 57 2.71 -1.51 -3.48
CA HIS A 57 2.76 -0.27 -2.72
C HIS A 57 2.37 0.95 -3.58
N TYR A 58 2.91 1.06 -4.79
CA TYR A 58 2.53 2.14 -5.72
C TYR A 58 1.07 2.05 -6.17
N TYR A 59 0.53 0.85 -6.34
CA TYR A 59 -0.89 0.66 -6.61
C TYR A 59 -1.77 1.21 -5.47
N ASN A 60 -1.45 0.85 -4.22
CA ASN A 60 -2.19 1.33 -3.05
C ASN A 60 -2.11 2.86 -2.91
N LEU A 61 -0.93 3.44 -3.15
CA LEU A 61 -0.75 4.90 -3.20
C LEU A 61 -1.63 5.54 -4.28
N ALA A 62 -1.70 4.94 -5.47
CA ALA A 62 -2.55 5.45 -6.54
C ALA A 62 -4.03 5.44 -6.17
N VAL A 63 -4.51 4.37 -5.52
CA VAL A 63 -5.91 4.29 -5.06
C VAL A 63 -6.23 5.40 -4.06
N ASP A 64 -5.34 5.68 -3.12
CA ASP A 64 -5.49 6.81 -2.18
C ASP A 64 -5.54 8.17 -2.91
N LEU A 65 -4.70 8.35 -3.94
CA LEU A 65 -4.70 9.56 -4.76
C LEU A 65 -5.98 9.70 -5.62
N ILE A 66 -6.51 8.59 -6.15
CA ILE A 66 -7.79 8.56 -6.88
C ILE A 66 -8.93 8.96 -5.95
N ASN A 67 -8.95 8.44 -4.71
CA ASN A 67 -9.96 8.81 -3.71
C ASN A 67 -9.91 10.31 -3.37
N LYS A 68 -8.72 10.91 -3.41
CA LYS A 68 -8.50 12.36 -3.26
C LYS A 68 -8.73 13.15 -4.55
N GLN A 69 -9.20 12.51 -5.61
CA GLN A 69 -9.38 13.08 -6.95
C GLN A 69 -8.10 13.72 -7.54
N ASN A 70 -6.92 13.27 -7.10
CA ASN A 70 -5.65 13.68 -7.68
C ASN A 70 -5.23 12.70 -8.78
N TYR A 71 -5.89 12.81 -9.94
CA TYR A 71 -5.71 11.87 -11.05
C TYR A 71 -4.34 11.96 -11.72
N TYR A 72 -3.68 13.12 -11.71
CA TYR A 72 -2.35 13.29 -12.29
C TYR A 72 -1.30 12.47 -11.53
N ASP A 73 -1.23 12.63 -10.20
CA ASP A 73 -0.28 11.89 -9.39
C ASP A 73 -0.66 10.40 -9.30
N ALA A 74 -1.96 10.09 -9.28
CA ALA A 74 -2.43 8.71 -9.35
C ALA A 74 -1.96 8.00 -10.64
N PHE A 75 -2.07 8.66 -11.79
CA PHE A 75 -1.60 8.12 -13.07
C PHE A 75 -0.10 7.84 -13.06
N ARG A 76 0.70 8.75 -12.49
CA ARG A 76 2.16 8.56 -12.33
C ARG A 76 2.48 7.37 -11.42
N ALA A 77 1.75 7.21 -10.32
CA ALA A 77 1.91 6.07 -9.41
C ALA A 77 1.52 4.76 -10.09
N LEU A 78 0.41 4.72 -10.84
CA LEU A 78 -0.02 3.54 -11.61
C LEU A 78 0.98 3.15 -12.70
N LYS A 79 1.61 4.12 -13.39
CA LYS A 79 2.69 3.82 -14.35
C LYS A 79 3.86 3.10 -13.69
N LYS A 80 4.26 3.53 -12.48
CA LYS A 80 5.31 2.85 -11.71
C LYS A 80 4.88 1.46 -11.27
N ALA A 81 3.64 1.33 -10.79
CA ALA A 81 3.07 0.04 -10.40
C ALA A 81 3.05 -0.94 -11.58
N SER A 82 2.61 -0.51 -12.77
CA SER A 82 2.57 -1.32 -13.99
C SER A 82 3.96 -1.74 -14.47
N PHE A 83 4.98 -0.91 -14.29
CA PHE A 83 6.36 -1.28 -14.63
C PHE A 83 6.93 -2.33 -13.66
N LEU A 84 6.61 -2.20 -12.38
CA LEU A 84 7.13 -3.09 -11.34
C LEU A 84 6.38 -4.41 -11.26
N TYR A 85 5.08 -4.39 -11.57
CA TYR A 85 4.20 -5.55 -11.55
C TYR A 85 3.34 -5.62 -12.84
N PRO A 86 3.96 -5.98 -13.98
CA PRO A 86 3.34 -5.87 -15.30
C PRO A 86 2.22 -6.87 -15.56
N ASP A 87 2.26 -8.03 -14.91
CA ASP A 87 1.31 -9.13 -15.15
C ASP A 87 -0.06 -8.90 -14.49
N SER A 88 -0.20 -7.81 -13.73
CA SER A 88 -1.45 -7.46 -13.06
C SER A 88 -2.42 -6.76 -14.02
N GLU A 89 -3.42 -7.50 -14.51
CA GLU A 89 -4.54 -6.94 -15.30
C GLU A 89 -5.23 -5.79 -14.56
N ARG A 90 -5.43 -5.93 -13.25
CA ARG A 90 -6.06 -4.90 -12.41
C ARG A 90 -5.31 -3.57 -12.45
N ILE A 91 -3.98 -3.59 -12.40
CA ILE A 91 -3.18 -2.36 -12.48
C ILE A 91 -3.33 -1.73 -13.88
N SER A 92 -3.35 -2.56 -14.93
CA SER A 92 -3.56 -2.11 -16.32
C SER A 92 -4.92 -1.42 -16.50
N ASP A 93 -5.98 -1.99 -15.94
CA ASP A 93 -7.33 -1.41 -16.06
C ASP A 93 -7.45 -0.10 -15.27
N PHE A 94 -6.91 -0.05 -14.05
CA PHE A 94 -6.86 1.19 -13.29
C PHE A 94 -6.08 2.28 -14.01
N LEU A 95 -4.99 1.93 -14.71
CA LEU A 95 -4.22 2.88 -15.49
C LEU A 95 -5.04 3.48 -16.63
N LYS A 96 -5.80 2.67 -17.38
CA LYS A 96 -6.68 3.12 -18.47
C LYS A 96 -7.83 4.01 -17.96
N ILE A 97 -8.46 3.61 -16.86
CA ILE A 97 -9.56 4.38 -16.26
C ILE A 97 -9.03 5.74 -15.76
N THR A 98 -7.90 5.72 -15.06
CA THR A 98 -7.31 6.94 -14.50
C THR A 98 -6.80 7.88 -15.60
N SER A 99 -6.28 7.37 -16.72
CA SER A 99 -5.90 8.22 -17.85
C SER A 99 -7.11 8.91 -18.48
N ALA A 100 -8.22 8.19 -18.66
CA ALA A 100 -9.45 8.79 -19.19
C ALA A 100 -10.00 9.89 -18.27
N LEU A 101 -9.97 9.68 -16.94
CA LEU A 101 -10.40 10.68 -15.95
C LEU A 101 -9.48 11.91 -15.93
N TYR A 102 -8.17 11.68 -16.05
CA TYR A 102 -7.18 12.75 -16.15
C TYR A 102 -7.40 13.60 -17.41
N GLU A 103 -7.55 12.97 -18.57
CA GLU A 103 -7.78 13.65 -19.85
C GLU A 103 -9.12 14.40 -19.88
N GLY A 104 -10.18 13.80 -19.33
CA GLY A 104 -11.49 14.45 -19.19
C GLY A 104 -11.45 15.72 -18.32
N ARG A 105 -10.56 15.77 -17.33
CA ARG A 105 -10.38 16.99 -16.53
C ARG A 105 -9.67 18.11 -17.29
N LEU A 106 -8.71 17.75 -18.15
CA LEU A 106 -7.99 18.73 -18.96
C LEU A 106 -8.87 19.35 -20.05
N SER A 107 -9.74 18.55 -20.68
CA SER A 107 -10.65 19.05 -21.71
C SER A 107 -11.72 20.00 -21.16
N GLY A 108 -12.21 19.75 -19.93
CA GLY A 108 -13.16 20.64 -19.26
C GLY A 108 -12.58 22.01 -18.86
N THR A 109 -11.25 22.12 -18.67
CA THR A 109 -10.60 23.38 -18.31
C THR A 109 -10.34 24.34 -19.47
N PHE A 110 -10.50 23.89 -20.72
CA PHE A 110 -10.21 24.69 -21.93
C PHE A 110 -11.42 25.44 -22.53
N VAL A 111 -12.61 25.34 -21.92
CA VAL A 111 -13.79 26.12 -22.33
C VAL A 111 -13.90 27.35 -21.45
N LYS A 112 -13.17 28.42 -21.77
CA LYS A 112 -13.46 29.79 -21.33
C LYS A 112 -13.03 30.80 -22.38
#